data_AF-A0A445A8J3-F1
#
_entry.id   AF-A0A445A8J3-F1
#
_cell.length_a   1.000
_cell.length_b   1.000
_cell.length_c   1.000
_cell.angle_alpha   90.00
_cell.angle_beta   90.00
_cell.angle_gamma   90.00
#
_symmetry.space_group_name_H-M   'P 1'
#
loop_
_entity.id
_entity.type
_entity.pdbx_description
1 polymer ?
#
loop_
_entity_poly.entity_id
_entity_poly.type
_entity_poly.pdbx_seq_one_letter_code
_entity_poly.pdbx_strand_id
1 'polypeptide(L)' 'MRTLCDVCENAAAILFCAADEAALCRSCDDKVHMCNKLASRHVRVGLADPSDVPRCDICENAPGIYMDS' A
#
# COMPACT_ATOMS: atom_id res chain seq x y z
N MET A 1 4.51 -4.74 10.15
CA MET A 1 4.33 -5.70 9.03
C MET A 1 4.53 -4.95 7.72
N ARG A 2 5.28 -5.50 6.76
CA ARG A 2 5.43 -4.91 5.42
C ARG A 2 4.50 -5.66 4.47
N THR A 3 3.60 -4.95 3.81
CA THR A 3 2.72 -5.51 2.77
C THR A 3 3.53 -5.77 1.51
N LEU A 4 3.41 -6.96 0.92
CA LEU A 4 4.03 -7.31 -0.36
C LEU A 4 3.11 -6.91 -1.52
N CYS A 5 3.68 -6.79 -2.70
CA CYS A 5 2.93 -6.54 -3.93
C CYS A 5 2.06 -7.76 -4.27
N ASP A 6 0.75 -7.56 -4.42
CA ASP A 6 -0.21 -8.63 -4.72
C ASP A 6 -0.02 -9.26 -6.11
N VAL A 7 0.71 -8.58 -7.01
CA VAL A 7 0.93 -9.05 -8.38
C VAL A 7 2.21 -9.88 -8.53
N CYS A 8 3.30 -9.47 -7.88
CA CYS A 8 4.59 -10.13 -8.05
C CYS A 8 5.10 -10.86 -6.80
N GLU A 9 4.48 -10.63 -5.64
CA GLU A 9 4.77 -11.26 -4.35
C GLU A 9 6.23 -11.19 -3.88
N ASN A 10 7.07 -10.40 -4.56
CA ASN A 10 8.52 -10.37 -4.38
C ASN A 10 9.04 -8.99 -3.91
N ALA A 11 8.29 -7.92 -4.16
CA ALA A 11 8.66 -6.57 -3.77
C ALA A 11 7.67 -6.01 -2.74
N ALA A 12 8.12 -5.11 -1.87
CA ALA A 12 7.24 -4.38 -0.98
C ALA A 12 6.24 -3.53 -1.78
N ALA A 13 4.97 -3.58 -1.39
CA ALA A 13 3.97 -2.67 -1.90
C ALA A 13 4.22 -1.26 -1.35
N ILE A 14 4.12 -0.27 -2.23
CA ILE A 14 4.30 1.15 -1.87
C ILE A 14 3.04 1.97 -2.19
N LEU A 15 2.10 1.38 -2.93
CA LEU A 15 0.88 2.01 -3.39
C LEU A 15 -0.27 1.04 -3.18
N PHE A 16 -1.46 1.56 -2.86
CA PHE A 16 -2.70 0.82 -2.88
C PHE A 16 -3.67 1.47 -3.88
N CYS A 17 -4.26 0.65 -4.74
CA CYS A 17 -5.31 1.06 -5.67
C CYS A 17 -6.66 0.62 -5.13
N ALA A 18 -7.55 1.56 -4.84
CA ALA A 18 -8.89 1.25 -4.31
C ALA A 18 -9.82 0.65 -5.37
N ALA A 19 -9.62 0.96 -6.66
CA ALA A 19 -10.45 0.43 -7.73
C ALA A 19 -10.17 -1.06 -8.01
N ASP A 20 -8.92 -1.48 -7.83
CA ASP A 20 -8.46 -2.86 -8.05
C ASP A 20 -8.31 -3.65 -6.75
N GLU A 21 -8.55 -3.01 -5.60
CA GLU A 21 -8.37 -3.55 -4.25
C GLU A 21 -6.98 -4.20 -4.04
N ALA A 22 -5.94 -3.60 -4.64
CA ALA A 22 -4.62 -4.20 -4.74
C ALA A 22 -3.49 -3.30 -4.22
N ALA A 23 -2.57 -3.89 -3.44
CA ALA A 23 -1.32 -3.30 -3.01
C ALA A 23 -0.22 -3.62 -4.04
N LEU A 24 0.37 -2.58 -4.64
CA LEU A 24 1.30 -2.70 -5.76
C LEU A 24 2.68 -2.11 -5.43
N CYS A 25 3.72 -2.78 -5.93
CA CYS A 25 5.03 -2.15 -6.07
C CYS A 25 5.03 -1.21 -7.27
N ARG A 26 6.01 -0.30 -7.35
CA ARG A 26 6.12 0.68 -8.43
C ARG A 26 6.07 0.04 -9.83
N SER A 27 6.81 -1.03 -10.05
CA SER A 27 6.91 -1.68 -11.35
C SER A 27 5.61 -2.35 -11.80
N CYS A 28 4.81 -2.87 -10.86
CA CYS A 28 3.50 -3.45 -11.16
C CYS A 28 2.45 -2.35 -11.35
N ASP A 29 2.53 -1.27 -10.57
CA ASP A 29 1.68 -0.09 -10.74
C ASP A 29 1.78 0.49 -12.15
N ASP A 30 3.02 0.69 -12.64
CA ASP A 30 3.23 1.23 -14.00
C ASP A 30 2.62 0.30 -15.06
N LYS A 31 2.76 -1.02 -14.90
CA LYS A 31 2.17 -2.01 -15.84
C LYS A 31 0.65 -2.00 -15.82
N VAL A 32 0.01 -1.82 -14.67
CA VAL A 32 -1.45 -1.82 -14.56
C VAL A 32 -2.02 -0.49 -15.02
N HIS A 33 -1.52 0.61 -14.46
CA HIS A 33 -2.14 1.93 -14.57
C HIS A 33 -1.63 2.76 -15.75
N MET A 34 -0.51 2.41 -16.39
CA MET A 34 -0.07 3.09 -17.61
C MET A 34 -0.49 2.36 -18.90
N CYS A 35 -1.06 1.14 -18.80
CA CYS A 35 -1.47 0.37 -19.98
C CYS A 35 -2.64 1.00 -20.74
N ASN A 36 -3.52 1.75 -20.08
CA ASN A 36 -4.62 2.45 -20.76
C ASN A 36 -5.11 3.68 -19.97
N LYS A 37 -5.86 4.55 -20.65
CA LYS A 37 -6.39 5.79 -20.08
C LYS A 37 -7.39 5.55 -18.94
N LEU A 38 -8.13 4.44 -18.96
CA LEU A 38 -9.11 4.14 -17.91
C LEU A 38 -8.40 3.83 -16.60
N ALA A 39 -7.43 2.91 -16.63
CA ALA A 39 -6.63 2.53 -15.48
C ALA A 39 -5.80 3.71 -14.94
N SER A 40 -5.28 4.59 -15.81
CA SER A 40 -4.52 5.77 -15.37
C SER A 40 -5.30 6.72 -14.44
N ARG A 41 -6.64 6.62 -14.44
CA ARG A 41 -7.53 7.42 -13.59
C ARG A 41 -7.83 6.77 -12.24
N HIS A 42 -7.36 5.54 -12.00
CA HIS A 42 -7.53 4.89 -10.70
C HIS A 42 -6.81 5.70 -9.62
N VAL A 43 -7.50 5.91 -8.50
CA VAL A 43 -6.93 6.60 -7.33
C VAL A 43 -5.95 5.66 -6.64
N ARG A 44 -4.74 6.15 -6.45
CA ARG A 44 -3.64 5.42 -5.80
C ARG A 44 -3.19 6.18 -4.56
N VAL A 45 -3.11 5.50 -3.43
CA VAL A 45 -2.64 6.07 -2.16
C VAL A 45 -1.30 5.45 -1.79
N GLY A 46 -0.38 6.26 -1.28
CA GLY A 46 0.90 5.76 -0.78
C GLY A 46 0.71 4.96 0.49
N LEU A 47 1.36 3.79 0.57
CA LEU A 47 1.43 3.03 1.81
C LEU A 47 2.57 3.59 2.67
N ALA A 48 2.29 3.89 3.93
CA ALA A 48 3.32 4.34 4.87
C ALA A 48 4.32 3.21 5.11
N ASP A 49 5.61 3.53 5.16
CA ASP A 49 6.57 2.56 5.67
C ASP A 49 6.30 2.36 7.18
N PRO A 50 6.32 1.12 7.69
CA PRO A 50 6.13 0.88 9.12
C PRO A 50 7.17 1.58 10.01
N SER A 51 8.30 2.04 9.47
CA SER A 51 9.29 2.84 10.19
C SER A 51 8.86 4.31 10.36
N ASP A 52 7.97 4.81 9.51
CA ASP A 52 7.47 6.19 9.54
C ASP A 52 6.20 6.34 10.40
N VAL A 53 5.69 5.24 10.96
CA VAL A 53 4.52 5.28 11.83
C VAL A 53 4.97 5.77 13.21
N PRO A 54 4.55 6.98 13.65
CA PRO A 54 4.88 7.45 14.98
C PRO A 54 4.30 6.48 16.00
N ARG A 55 5.07 6.22 17.06
CA ARG A 55 4.58 5.40 18.18
C ARG A 55 3.32 6.06 18.73
N CYS A 56 2.30 5.24 18.95
CA CYS A 56 1.10 5.62 19.67
C CYS A 56 1.51 6.20 21.03
N ASP A 57 1.24 7.49 21.24
CA ASP A 57 1.54 8.23 22.47
C ASP A 57 0.62 7.83 23.64
N ILE A 58 -0.50 7.16 23.33
CA ILE A 58 -1.44 6.57 24.29
C ILE A 58 -1.03 5.14 24.68
N CYS A 59 -0.41 4.40 23.75
CA CYS A 59 -0.09 2.99 23.88
C CYS A 59 1.39 2.77 23.56
N GLU A 60 2.25 3.15 24.51
CA GLU A 60 3.72 3.29 24.41
C GLU A 60 4.51 2.07 23.87
N ASN A 61 3.86 0.98 23.44
CA ASN A 61 4.55 -0.19 22.89
C ASN A 61 3.80 -0.98 21.79
N ALA A 62 2.89 -0.38 21.02
CA ALA A 62 2.28 -1.06 19.87
C ALA A 62 2.44 -0.25 18.56
N PRO A 63 2.88 -0.86 17.43
CA PRO A 63 2.65 -0.23 16.13
C PRO A 63 1.15 -0.07 15.97
N GLY A 64 0.69 1.14 15.62
CA GLY A 64 -0.72 1.49 15.46
C GLY A 64 -1.37 0.68 14.33
N ILE A 65 -1.64 -0.59 14.60
CA ILE A 65 -2.45 -1.45 13.76
C ILE A 65 -3.85 -1.28 14.34
N TYR A 66 -4.71 -0.60 13.58
CA TYR A 66 -6.14 -0.61 13.84
C TYR A 66 -6.58 -2.07 14.02
N MET A 67 -6.92 -2.44 15.25
CA MET A 67 -7.65 -3.67 15.56
C MET A 67 -9.12 -3.25 15.50
N ASP A 68 -9.80 -3.47 14.37
CA ASP A 68 -11.26 -3.42 14.36
C ASP A 68 -11.78 -4.70 15.06
N SER A 69 -12.71 -4.50 16.00
CA SER A 69 -13.43 -5.56 16.74
C SER A 69 -14.75 -5.87 16.08
#